data_AF-A0A4Q4CMV7-F1
#
_entry.id   AF-A0A4Q4CMV7-F1
#
_cell.length_a   1.000
_cell.length_b   1.000
_cell.length_c   1.000
_cell.angle_alpha   90.00
_cell.angle_beta   90.00
_cell.angle_gamma   90.00
#
_symmetry.space_group_name_H-M   'P 1'
#
loop_
_entity.id
_entity.type
_entity.pdbx_description
1 polymer ?
#
loop_
_entity_poly.entity_id
_entity_poly.type
_entity_poly.pdbx_seq_one_letter_code
_entity_poly.pdbx_strand_id
1 'polypeptide(L)'
;MTDERNVLGGALEPCGTDPVTGFYRDSTCTVGPEDVGLHAICAVMTDEFLAHQSAVGNDLSTPRPEYGFAGLHPGDRWCVVAARWFQAHQHGV
;
A
#
# COMPACT_ATOMS: atom_id res chain seq x y z
N MET A 1 -22.61 4.17 -0.91
CA MET A 1 -21.51 4.40 0.05
C MET A 1 -21.03 3.03 0.42
N THR A 2 -19.78 2.70 0.13
CA THR A 2 -19.19 1.43 0.53
C THR A 2 -19.11 1.41 2.06
N ASP A 3 -19.65 0.38 2.70
CA ASP A 3 -19.69 0.21 4.17
C ASP A 3 -18.31 -0.14 4.77
N GLU A 4 -17.23 0.25 4.08
CA GLU A 4 -15.86 -0.09 4.44
C GLU A 4 -15.42 0.69 5.68
N ARG A 5 -14.79 -0.03 6.61
CA ARG A 5 -14.41 0.50 7.91
C ARG A 5 -12.91 0.44 8.10
N ASN A 6 -12.38 1.48 8.73
CA ASN A 6 -11.02 1.46 9.23
C ASN A 6 -10.90 0.57 10.48
N VAL A 7 -9.68 0.32 10.92
CA VAL A 7 -9.38 -0.55 12.09
C VAL A 7 -9.94 -0.03 13.41
N LEU A 8 -10.38 1.23 13.48
CA LEU A 8 -11.02 1.84 14.65
C LEU A 8 -12.56 1.70 14.60
N GLY A 9 -13.10 1.05 13.56
CA GLY A 9 -14.54 0.85 13.34
C GLY A 9 -15.26 2.04 12.71
N GLY A 10 -14.55 3.13 12.40
CA GLY A 10 -15.07 4.29 11.68
C GLY A 10 -15.04 4.11 10.17
N ALA A 11 -15.48 5.12 9.42
CA ALA A 11 -15.42 5.09 7.95
C ALA A 11 -13.96 5.00 7.45
N LEU A 12 -13.74 4.24 6.38
CA LEU A 12 -12.43 4.19 5.73
C LEU A 12 -12.12 5.53 5.06
N GLU A 13 -11.00 6.14 5.46
CA GLU A 13 -10.53 7.42 4.91
C GLU A 13 -9.57 7.20 3.73
N PRO A 14 -9.41 8.19 2.82
CA PRO A 14 -8.39 8.14 1.79
C PRO A 14 -6.98 7.97 2.38
N CYS A 15 -6.21 7.07 1.75
CA CYS A 15 -4.81 6.84 2.09
C CYS A 15 -3.88 7.82 1.35
N GLY A 16 -3.97 7.91 0.02
CA GLY A 16 -3.06 8.72 -0.80
C GLY A 16 -3.66 9.07 -2.17
N THR A 17 -3.60 10.35 -2.54
CA THR A 17 -4.17 10.87 -3.80
C THR A 17 -3.11 11.34 -4.81
N ASP A 18 -1.87 11.53 -4.36
CA ASP A 18 -0.72 11.86 -5.20
C ASP A 18 0.54 11.28 -4.55
N PRO A 19 1.01 10.09 -5.00
CA PRO A 19 0.41 9.28 -6.05
C PRO A 19 -0.94 8.65 -5.65
N VAL A 20 -1.82 8.41 -6.63
CA VAL A 20 -3.10 7.71 -6.40
C VAL A 20 -2.83 6.25 -6.03
N THR A 21 -3.22 5.87 -4.82
CA THR A 21 -3.03 4.52 -4.27
C THR A 21 -4.29 3.65 -4.37
N GLY A 22 -4.22 2.46 -3.77
CA GLY A 22 -5.29 1.47 -3.70
C GLY A 22 -5.21 0.48 -4.83
N PHE A 23 -5.62 -0.76 -4.58
CA PHE A 23 -5.68 -1.81 -5.60
C PHE A 23 -6.58 -1.36 -6.78
N TYR A 24 -7.74 -0.77 -6.47
CA TYR A 24 -8.69 -0.23 -7.45
C TYR A 24 -8.35 1.19 -7.94
N ARG A 25 -7.22 1.77 -7.51
CA ARG A 25 -6.81 3.15 -7.82
C ARG A 25 -7.87 4.21 -7.46
N ASP A 26 -8.53 4.03 -6.33
CA ASP A 26 -9.57 4.94 -5.79
C ASP A 26 -9.07 5.79 -4.60
N SER A 27 -7.76 5.80 -4.36
CA SER A 27 -7.09 6.47 -3.23
C SER A 27 -7.32 5.86 -1.85
N THR A 28 -8.05 4.75 -1.74
CA THR A 28 -8.34 4.06 -0.47
C THR A 28 -7.69 2.67 -0.41
N CYS A 29 -7.57 2.09 0.79
CA CYS A 29 -7.10 0.72 0.96
C CYS A 29 -8.27 -0.28 1.01
N THR A 30 -9.29 -0.03 0.19
CA THR A 30 -10.43 -0.94 0.03
C THR A 30 -9.95 -2.23 -0.63
N VAL A 31 -10.38 -3.36 -0.08
CA VAL A 31 -10.07 -4.70 -0.58
C VAL A 31 -11.35 -5.33 -1.11
N GLY A 32 -11.26 -6.03 -2.23
CA GLY A 32 -12.36 -6.83 -2.75
C GLY A 32 -11.86 -8.15 -3.34
N PRO A 33 -12.75 -8.93 -3.99
CA PRO A 33 -12.46 -10.31 -4.39
C PRO A 33 -11.27 -10.46 -5.36
N GLU A 34 -10.97 -9.43 -6.15
CA GLU A 34 -9.86 -9.44 -7.10
C GLU A 34 -8.50 -9.15 -6.43
N ASP A 35 -8.51 -8.50 -5.26
CA ASP A 35 -7.30 -8.15 -4.52
C ASP A 35 -6.82 -9.30 -3.63
N VAL A 36 -6.29 -10.34 -4.28
CA VAL A 36 -5.71 -11.52 -3.59
C VAL A 36 -4.54 -11.13 -2.67
N GLY A 37 -3.87 -10.01 -2.97
CA GLY A 37 -2.77 -9.48 -2.17
C GLY A 37 -3.21 -8.80 -0.88
N LEU A 38 -4.48 -8.41 -0.74
CA LEU A 38 -5.00 -7.67 0.41
C LEU A 38 -4.20 -6.37 0.67
N HIS A 39 -4.30 -5.40 -0.23
CA HIS A 39 -3.73 -4.05 -0.09
C HIS A 39 -4.51 -3.22 0.95
N ALA A 40 -4.62 -3.74 2.17
CA ALA A 40 -5.48 -3.23 3.24
C ALA A 40 -4.79 -2.22 4.17
N ILE A 41 -3.46 -2.08 4.09
CA ILE A 41 -2.68 -1.28 5.03
C ILE A 41 -2.21 0.01 4.38
N CYS A 42 -2.73 1.14 4.84
CA CYS A 42 -2.19 2.45 4.49
C CYS A 42 -0.90 2.71 5.27
N ALA A 43 0.23 2.80 4.58
CA ALA A 43 1.54 3.06 5.19
C ALA A 43 2.18 4.30 4.57
N VAL A 44 3.03 4.99 5.35
CA VAL A 44 3.95 6.02 4.85
C VAL A 44 5.26 5.33 4.52
N MET A 45 5.74 5.48 3.29
CA MET A 45 6.96 4.83 2.83
C MET A 45 8.17 5.44 3.54
N THR A 46 9.11 4.59 3.95
CA THR A 46 10.44 4.99 4.44
C THR A 46 11.49 4.39 3.52
N ASP A 47 12.70 4.96 3.52
CA ASP A 47 13.83 4.38 2.78
C ASP A 47 14.08 2.92 3.18
N GLU A 48 14.03 2.64 4.48
CA GLU A 48 14.25 1.30 5.03
C GLU A 48 13.19 0.31 4.58
N PHE A 49 11.90 0.72 4.61
CA PHE A 49 10.81 -0.12 4.14
C PHE A 49 10.94 -0.40 2.65
N LEU A 50 11.19 0.61 1.81
CA LEU A 50 11.34 0.43 0.36
C LEU A 50 12.52 -0.49 0.02
N ALA A 51 13.68 -0.30 0.68
CA ALA A 51 14.84 -1.15 0.52
C ALA A 51 14.55 -2.60 0.95
N HIS A 52 13.89 -2.77 2.10
CA HIS A 52 13.47 -4.08 2.59
C HIS A 52 12.52 -4.78 1.61
N GLN A 53 11.47 -4.09 1.15
CA GLN A 53 10.49 -4.63 0.22
C GLN A 53 11.16 -5.08 -1.08
N SER A 54 12.05 -4.27 -1.64
CA SER A 54 12.84 -4.64 -2.82
C SER A 54 13.68 -5.91 -2.59
N ALA A 55 14.38 -6.00 -1.44
CA ALA A 55 15.20 -7.15 -1.09
C ALA A 55 14.40 -8.46 -0.93
N VAL A 56 13.13 -8.39 -0.51
CA VAL A 56 12.23 -9.55 -0.39
C VAL A 56 11.37 -9.80 -1.65
N GLY A 57 11.75 -9.19 -2.77
CA GLY A 57 11.14 -9.39 -4.09
C GLY A 57 9.84 -8.61 -4.33
N ASN A 58 9.60 -7.54 -3.57
CA ASN A 58 8.46 -6.64 -3.71
C ASN A 58 8.96 -5.21 -4.02
N ASP A 59 9.47 -5.00 -5.23
CA ASP A 59 9.99 -3.69 -5.63
C ASP A 59 8.86 -2.66 -5.79
N LEU A 60 8.82 -1.71 -4.86
CA LEU A 60 7.87 -0.60 -4.83
C LEU A 60 8.49 0.73 -5.31
N SER A 61 9.75 0.74 -5.76
CA SER A 61 10.44 1.97 -6.16
C SER A 61 10.62 2.08 -7.67
N THR A 62 10.76 0.97 -8.39
CA THR A 62 10.87 1.01 -9.86
C THR A 62 9.52 1.34 -10.51
N PRO A 63 9.45 2.37 -11.37
CA PRO A 63 8.23 2.68 -12.11
C PRO A 63 7.77 1.52 -13.00
N ARG A 64 6.46 1.25 -13.04
CA ARG A 64 5.79 0.30 -13.93
C ARG A 64 4.66 1.01 -14.69
N PRO A 65 4.97 1.75 -15.77
CA PRO A 65 3.97 2.48 -16.56
C PRO A 65 2.83 1.59 -17.08
N GLU A 66 3.12 0.32 -17.35
CA GLU A 66 2.14 -0.70 -17.76
C GLU A 66 1.02 -0.94 -16.72
N TYR A 67 1.27 -0.59 -15.45
CA TYR A 67 0.31 -0.67 -14.35
C TYR A 67 -0.07 0.70 -13.79
N GLY A 68 0.29 1.79 -14.49
CA GLY A 68 0.09 3.16 -14.01
C GLY A 68 0.77 3.42 -12.66
N PHE A 69 1.90 2.76 -12.40
CA PHE A 69 2.65 2.89 -11.15
C PHE A 69 3.93 3.69 -11.37
N ALA A 70 4.05 4.84 -10.70
CA ALA A 70 5.17 5.76 -10.87
C ALA A 70 6.44 5.35 -10.10
N GLY A 71 6.36 4.33 -9.23
CA GLY A 71 7.37 4.07 -8.22
C GLY A 71 7.21 5.00 -7.02
N LEU A 72 7.51 4.50 -5.83
CA LEU A 72 7.34 5.21 -4.56
C LEU A 72 8.66 5.72 -4.02
N HIS A 73 8.56 6.84 -3.31
CA HIS A 73 9.62 7.51 -2.60
C HIS A 73 9.28 7.61 -1.10
N PRO A 74 10.27 7.83 -0.23
CA PRO A 74 10.00 8.11 1.17
C PRO A 74 9.03 9.28 1.35
N GLY A 75 8.06 9.12 2.25
CA GLY A 75 6.98 10.08 2.49
C GLY A 75 5.69 9.79 1.72
N ASP A 76 5.75 9.03 0.62
CA ASP A 76 4.55 8.64 -0.11
C ASP A 76 3.62 7.79 0.77
N ARG A 77 2.31 8.01 0.65
CA ARG A 77 1.30 7.14 1.29
C ARG A 77 0.82 6.11 0.29
N TRP A 78 0.94 4.83 0.65
CA TRP A 78 0.55 3.73 -0.23
C TRP A 78 -0.18 2.62 0.51
N CYS A 79 -1.10 1.96 -0.19
CA CYS A 79 -1.81 0.79 0.29
C CYS A 79 -0.97 -0.43 -0.04
N VAL A 80 -0.38 -1.05 0.97
CA VAL A 80 0.53 -2.17 0.82
C VAL A 80 -0.16 -3.49 1.16
N VAL A 81 0.30 -4.57 0.53
CA VAL A 81 -0.12 -5.94 0.85
C VAL A 81 0.11 -6.22 2.34
N ALA A 82 -0.94 -6.62 3.05
CA ALA A 82 -0.92 -6.80 4.50
C ALA A 82 0.19 -7.78 4.94
N ALA A 83 0.36 -8.89 4.21
CA ALA A 83 1.41 -9.86 4.50
C ALA A 83 2.83 -9.30 4.32
N ARG A 84 3.04 -8.39 3.36
CA ARG A 84 4.34 -7.76 3.08
C ARG A 84 4.70 -6.69 4.11
N TRP A 85 3.69 -5.96 4.58
CA TRP A 85 3.85 -5.06 5.72
C TRP A 85 4.19 -5.83 6.99
N PHE A 86 3.47 -6.92 7.28
CA PHE A 86 3.75 -7.75 8.44
C PHE A 86 5.15 -8.38 8.39
N GLN A 87 5.60 -8.81 7.20
CA GLN A 87 6.96 -9.31 7.00
C GLN A 87 8.02 -8.26 7.39
N ALA A 88 7.86 -7.00 6.97
CA ALA A 88 8.77 -5.92 7.37
C ALA A 88 8.76 -5.72 8.88
N HIS A 89 7.57 -5.67 9.48
CA HIS A 89 7.42 -5.52 10.92
C HIS A 89 8.13 -6.63 11.71
N GLN A 90 8.04 -7.88 11.25
CA GLN A 90 8.74 -9.02 11.86
C GLN A 90 10.28 -8.91 11.75
N HIS A 91 10.78 -8.22 10.73
CA HIS A 91 12.20 -7.96 10.55
C HIS A 91 12.66 -6.66 11.24
N GLY A 92 11.76 -5.94 11.90
CA GLY A 92 12.05 -4.72 12.65
C GLY A 92 12.09 -3.45 11.78
N VAL A 93 11.48 -3.49 10.59
CA VAL A 93 11.35 -2.38 9.64
C VAL A 93 9.89 -1.92 9.56
#